data_AF-A0A7K1VM09-F1
#
_entry.id   AF-A0A7K1VM09-F1
#
_cell.length_a   1.000
_cell.length_b   1.000
_cell.length_c   1.000
_cell.angle_alpha   90.00
_cell.angle_beta   90.00
_cell.angle_gamma   90.00
#
_symmetry.space_group_name_H-M   'P 1'
#
loop_
_entity.id
_entity.type
_entity.pdbx_description
1 polymer ?
#
loop_
_entity_poly.entity_id
_entity_poly.type
_entity_poly.pdbx_seq_one_letter_code
_entity_poly.pdbx_strand_id
1 'polypeptide(L)'
;MLADRVDWTTKRRAAARVKFSSSATATKAASCRSSIPALSCFPDQCDRDHPLDVDDEGEHPDAVPTSDRTTSDRTTSVPTASVSAASTDGVAPSRRPELPHRHGFWVIAVAFLAVMAFSTVPTPLYAIYQQRDGFPAFVVTVVFAAYAVGVVASLFLAGHVSDWLGRRRILLASILVEVLASAVFLLWPEVPGLIVARLLTGLGVGALTATATAHLSELRAIARPEEGPGTSRAVSTLVNMGGLALGPLVGGVFAVTVDRPLVVPYEVFLVVLVVLGLAVALVPETVERREILPAYRPQRLAVPEASRGTFLSAAVGAFAGFAVFGLFTSLAPTFLAGRFGETSHLEAGAVSFGVFAAGAVAQLASTRLSSRRALTLSAAALTLGLVLVAVGAVVVSLPAFIIGGVVAGAGVGLLFRLSLGVAGSLASDETRGEVLAAMFLAAYLGLAVPVLLIGAALALLPSVPVLLGFVAVVLVLVLAAIVRMRRSAE
;
A
#
# COMPACT_ATOMS: atom_id res chain seq x y z
N MET A 1 14.50 21.04 56.50
CA MET A 1 13.57 22.11 56.93
C MET A 1 12.81 22.58 55.71
N LEU A 2 11.49 22.35 55.71
CA LEU A 2 10.38 23.01 54.98
C LEU A 2 10.57 23.24 53.46
N ALA A 3 10.06 22.41 52.54
CA ALA A 3 8.67 22.00 52.25
C ALA A 3 7.78 23.15 51.76
N ASP A 4 7.37 23.09 50.48
CA ASP A 4 5.98 23.33 50.10
C ASP A 4 5.58 22.48 48.89
N ARG A 5 4.60 21.61 49.12
CA ARG A 5 3.91 20.77 48.15
C ARG A 5 2.53 21.39 47.93
N VAL A 6 2.07 21.45 46.70
CA VAL A 6 0.66 21.70 46.40
C VAL A 6 0.05 20.41 45.85
N ASP A 7 -0.79 19.80 46.67
CA ASP A 7 -1.57 18.59 46.44
C ASP A 7 -2.99 19.03 46.06
N TRP A 8 -3.50 18.52 44.93
CA TRP A 8 -4.91 18.66 44.56
C TRP A 8 -5.48 17.28 44.27
N THR A 9 -5.92 16.61 45.34
CA THR A 9 -6.82 15.48 45.25
C THR A 9 -8.08 15.72 46.07
N THR A 10 -9.19 15.20 45.54
CA THR A 10 -10.50 14.94 46.17
C THR A 10 -11.58 16.03 46.12
N LYS A 11 -12.57 15.84 45.23
CA LYS A 11 -13.99 15.79 45.66
C LYS A 11 -14.80 14.82 44.79
N ARG A 12 -15.52 13.96 45.50
CA ARG A 12 -16.32 12.81 45.06
C ARG A 12 -17.73 13.21 44.62
N ARG A 13 -18.28 12.38 43.72
CA ARG A 13 -19.68 11.89 43.62
C ARG A 13 -20.80 12.88 43.29
N ALA A 14 -21.40 12.68 42.11
CA ALA A 14 -22.86 12.59 41.96
C ALA A 14 -23.19 11.56 40.88
N ALA A 15 -23.92 10.53 41.29
CA ALA A 15 -24.47 9.50 40.42
C ALA A 15 -25.84 9.97 39.90
N ALA A 16 -26.11 9.81 38.61
CA ALA A 16 -27.46 9.90 38.07
C ALA A 16 -27.65 8.85 36.98
N ARG A 17 -28.57 7.93 37.28
CA ARG A 17 -29.10 6.86 36.45
C ARG A 17 -29.80 7.43 35.22
N VAL A 18 -29.63 6.81 34.05
CA VAL A 18 -30.65 6.83 33.00
C VAL A 18 -30.98 5.40 32.57
N LYS A 19 -32.29 5.17 32.50
CA LYS A 19 -33.01 3.89 32.53
C LYS A 19 -32.87 3.09 31.23
N PHE A 20 -32.68 1.78 31.40
CA PHE A 20 -33.14 0.76 30.46
C PHE A 20 -34.67 0.74 30.45
N SER A 21 -35.28 0.81 29.28
CA SER A 21 -36.68 0.43 29.06
C SER A 21 -36.68 -0.92 28.37
N SER A 22 -37.12 -1.95 29.09
CA SER A 22 -37.66 -3.16 28.51
C SER A 22 -39.19 -3.04 28.54
N SER A 23 -39.84 -3.43 27.44
CA SER A 23 -41.22 -3.88 27.47
C SER A 23 -41.29 -5.15 26.64
N ALA A 24 -41.31 -6.27 27.36
CA ALA A 24 -41.74 -7.54 26.84
C ALA A 24 -43.27 -7.52 26.70
N THR A 25 -43.79 -8.08 25.61
CA THR A 25 -45.09 -8.74 25.64
C THR A 25 -45.02 -9.92 24.68
N ALA A 26 -45.09 -11.11 25.27
CA ALA A 26 -45.16 -12.38 24.57
C ALA A 26 -46.62 -12.83 24.56
N THR A 27 -47.13 -13.25 23.40
CA THR A 27 -48.23 -14.22 23.33
C THR A 27 -48.03 -15.17 22.13
N LYS A 28 -48.01 -16.47 22.47
CA LYS A 28 -48.19 -17.70 21.67
C LYS A 28 -49.33 -17.58 20.61
N ALA A 29 -49.49 -18.37 19.54
CA ALA A 29 -49.10 -19.72 19.15
C ALA A 29 -49.50 -19.99 17.66
N ALA A 30 -49.17 -21.21 17.17
CA ALA A 30 -49.71 -21.96 16.01
C ALA A 30 -49.01 -21.72 14.66
N SER A 31 -48.15 -22.64 14.21
CA SER A 31 -48.46 -23.88 13.47
C SER A 31 -48.81 -23.64 11.99
N CYS A 32 -47.86 -23.92 11.10
CA CYS A 32 -48.13 -24.79 9.94
C CYS A 32 -46.82 -25.33 9.34
N ARG A 33 -46.73 -26.66 9.31
CA ARG A 33 -45.77 -27.42 8.50
C ARG A 33 -46.30 -27.46 7.07
N SER A 34 -45.45 -27.25 6.08
CA SER A 34 -45.49 -28.07 4.87
C SER A 34 -44.11 -28.14 4.23
N SER A 35 -43.76 -29.38 3.98
CA SER A 35 -42.56 -29.95 3.38
C SER A 35 -42.66 -29.98 1.85
N ILE A 36 -41.51 -29.86 1.16
CA ILE A 36 -40.96 -30.79 0.12
C ILE A 36 -39.95 -30.03 -0.78
N PRO A 37 -38.83 -30.67 -1.22
CA PRO A 37 -37.66 -30.01 -1.80
C PRO A 37 -37.63 -30.07 -3.33
N ALA A 38 -36.98 -29.10 -3.98
CA ALA A 38 -36.70 -29.13 -5.41
C ALA A 38 -35.25 -29.57 -5.68
N LEU A 39 -35.13 -30.77 -6.26
CA LEU A 39 -33.93 -31.31 -6.88
C LEU A 39 -33.69 -30.66 -8.25
N SER A 40 -32.42 -30.34 -8.47
CA SER A 40 -31.73 -30.15 -9.74
C SER A 40 -32.02 -31.24 -10.78
N CYS A 41 -32.20 -30.87 -12.07
CA CYS A 41 -31.60 -31.58 -13.22
C CYS A 41 -31.96 -31.01 -14.63
N PHE A 42 -30.97 -31.12 -15.54
CA PHE A 42 -31.03 -31.21 -17.02
C PHE A 42 -31.16 -29.90 -17.89
N PRO A 43 -30.66 -29.92 -19.16
CA PRO A 43 -29.58 -29.03 -19.62
C PRO A 43 -29.81 -28.40 -21.01
N ASP A 44 -28.77 -27.70 -21.49
CA ASP A 44 -28.54 -27.35 -22.90
C ASP A 44 -28.67 -28.56 -23.85
N GLN A 45 -29.40 -28.38 -24.96
CA GLN A 45 -28.99 -28.95 -26.24
C GLN A 45 -29.60 -28.21 -27.44
N CYS A 46 -28.70 -27.81 -28.34
CA CYS A 46 -28.96 -27.39 -29.71
C CYS A 46 -29.73 -28.47 -30.50
N ASP A 47 -30.53 -28.06 -31.48
CA ASP A 47 -30.33 -28.34 -32.93
C ASP A 47 -31.67 -28.29 -33.71
N ARG A 48 -31.55 -27.90 -34.99
CA ARG A 48 -32.45 -28.14 -36.15
C ARG A 48 -33.48 -27.11 -36.63
N ASP A 49 -33.14 -26.58 -37.81
CA ASP A 49 -33.83 -26.68 -39.11
C ASP A 49 -35.22 -26.03 -39.36
N HIS A 50 -35.20 -25.16 -40.38
CA HIS A 50 -36.26 -24.67 -41.28
C HIS A 50 -37.27 -25.74 -41.78
N PRO A 51 -38.31 -25.38 -42.59
CA PRO A 51 -38.93 -24.08 -42.93
C PRO A 51 -40.47 -24.15 -42.78
N LEU A 52 -41.23 -23.11 -43.17
CA LEU A 52 -42.40 -23.22 -44.06
C LEU A 52 -42.99 -21.84 -44.39
N ASP A 53 -43.58 -21.82 -45.57
CA ASP A 53 -43.90 -20.71 -46.46
C ASP A 53 -45.44 -20.46 -46.47
N VAL A 54 -45.81 -19.30 -47.02
CA VAL A 54 -47.08 -18.87 -47.66
C VAL A 54 -48.37 -18.54 -46.85
N ASP A 55 -49.04 -17.53 -47.44
CA ASP A 55 -50.47 -17.20 -47.53
C ASP A 55 -51.06 -16.29 -46.44
N ASP A 56 -51.94 -15.31 -46.72
CA ASP A 56 -52.38 -14.58 -47.91
C ASP A 56 -53.36 -13.48 -47.39
N GLU A 57 -53.69 -12.48 -48.21
CA GLU A 57 -54.92 -11.65 -48.26
C GLU A 57 -55.66 -11.21 -46.95
N GLY A 58 -56.11 -9.98 -46.75
CA GLY A 58 -56.58 -8.94 -47.66
C GLY A 58 -57.51 -7.96 -46.89
N GLU A 59 -58.13 -7.04 -47.63
CA GLU A 59 -59.26 -6.16 -47.26
C GLU A 59 -58.97 -4.76 -46.63
N HIS A 60 -58.79 -3.80 -47.55
CA HIS A 60 -59.27 -2.41 -47.48
C HIS A 60 -60.80 -2.38 -47.78
N PRO A 61 -61.61 -1.33 -47.47
CA PRO A 61 -61.49 0.02 -48.08
C PRO A 61 -61.91 1.18 -47.12
N ASP A 62 -61.64 2.46 -47.41
CA ASP A 62 -62.61 3.33 -48.08
C ASP A 62 -62.02 4.70 -48.53
N ALA A 63 -62.47 5.10 -49.72
CA ALA A 63 -62.80 6.46 -50.20
C ALA A 63 -61.70 7.50 -50.54
N VAL A 64 -61.56 7.71 -51.85
CA VAL A 64 -61.03 8.84 -52.64
C VAL A 64 -62.23 9.75 -53.06
N PRO A 65 -62.15 10.98 -53.69
CA PRO A 65 -61.02 11.83 -54.14
C PRO A 65 -61.13 13.34 -53.73
N THR A 66 -60.10 14.17 -54.02
CA THR A 66 -60.18 15.23 -55.08
C THR A 66 -59.02 16.23 -55.13
N SER A 67 -58.56 16.44 -56.37
CA SER A 67 -58.03 17.64 -57.03
C SER A 67 -56.67 18.25 -56.66
N ASP A 68 -55.82 18.20 -57.68
CA ASP A 68 -54.68 19.07 -58.01
C ASP A 68 -54.89 20.56 -57.70
N ARG A 69 -53.83 21.18 -57.18
CA ARG A 69 -53.45 22.55 -57.56
C ARG A 69 -51.94 22.76 -57.44
N THR A 70 -51.34 22.96 -58.61
CA THR A 70 -50.02 23.50 -58.87
C THR A 70 -49.89 24.92 -58.30
N THR A 71 -48.82 25.19 -57.54
CA THR A 71 -48.29 26.54 -57.39
C THR A 71 -46.77 26.52 -57.49
N SER A 72 -46.31 27.13 -58.58
CA SER A 72 -44.96 27.62 -58.82
C SER A 72 -44.64 28.68 -57.77
N ASP A 73 -43.48 28.58 -57.12
CA ASP A 73 -42.95 29.72 -56.38
C ASP A 73 -41.50 30.03 -56.76
N ARG A 74 -41.29 31.35 -56.88
CA ARG A 74 -40.17 32.03 -57.51
C ARG A 74 -39.00 32.19 -56.54
N THR A 75 -37.82 31.97 -57.10
CA THR A 75 -36.55 32.67 -56.87
C THR A 75 -36.56 33.86 -55.90
N THR A 76 -35.84 33.69 -54.79
CA THR A 76 -35.02 34.76 -54.17
C THR A 76 -33.61 34.22 -53.92
N SER A 77 -32.69 34.61 -54.80
CA SER A 77 -31.25 34.39 -54.70
C SER A 77 -30.62 35.33 -53.68
N VAL A 78 -30.10 34.78 -52.58
CA VAL A 78 -29.20 35.46 -51.64
C VAL A 78 -27.77 35.25 -52.14
N PRO A 79 -26.91 36.29 -52.23
CA PRO A 79 -25.54 36.12 -52.68
C PRO A 79 -24.68 35.48 -51.58
N THR A 80 -24.21 34.26 -51.82
CA THR A 80 -23.22 33.58 -50.99
C THR A 80 -21.86 34.24 -51.20
N ALA A 81 -21.47 35.12 -50.29
CA ALA A 81 -20.07 35.54 -50.17
C ALA A 81 -19.25 34.34 -49.67
N SER A 82 -18.39 33.81 -50.54
CA SER A 82 -17.40 32.80 -50.22
C SER A 82 -16.37 33.38 -49.25
N VAL A 83 -16.58 33.15 -47.95
CA VAL A 83 -15.51 33.29 -46.96
C VAL A 83 -14.49 32.21 -47.28
N SER A 84 -13.39 32.62 -47.91
CA SER A 84 -12.17 31.84 -48.05
C SER A 84 -11.75 31.41 -46.63
N ALA A 85 -11.93 30.13 -46.33
CA ALA A 85 -11.37 29.50 -45.16
C ALA A 85 -9.85 29.53 -45.33
N ALA A 86 -9.21 30.55 -44.75
CA ALA A 86 -7.78 30.53 -44.52
C ALA A 86 -7.49 29.28 -43.70
N SER A 87 -6.86 28.30 -44.33
CA SER A 87 -6.23 27.18 -43.65
C SER A 87 -5.22 27.76 -42.68
N THR A 88 -5.61 27.89 -41.41
CA THR A 88 -4.64 27.93 -40.33
C THR A 88 -3.92 26.60 -40.37
N ASP A 89 -2.77 26.58 -41.04
CA ASP A 89 -1.78 25.52 -40.90
C ASP A 89 -1.58 25.31 -39.40
N GLY A 90 -2.16 24.22 -38.90
CA GLY A 90 -2.04 23.83 -37.52
C GLY A 90 -0.56 23.63 -37.25
N VAL A 91 0.03 24.54 -36.48
CA VAL A 91 1.33 24.33 -35.86
C VAL A 91 1.17 23.04 -35.05
N ALA A 92 1.66 21.93 -35.59
CA ALA A 92 1.68 20.65 -34.90
C ALA A 92 2.36 20.89 -33.55
N PRO A 93 1.70 20.59 -32.41
CA PRO A 93 2.29 20.87 -31.11
C PRO A 93 3.63 20.15 -31.06
N SER A 94 4.70 20.90 -30.79
CA SER A 94 6.06 20.39 -30.65
C SER A 94 6.02 19.27 -29.60
N ARG A 95 5.94 18.01 -30.05
CA ARG A 95 5.98 16.86 -29.16
C ARG A 95 7.37 16.88 -28.54
N ARG A 96 7.41 17.14 -27.23
CA ARG A 96 8.65 17.01 -26.46
C ARG A 96 9.20 15.60 -26.70
N PRO A 97 10.53 15.41 -26.74
CA PRO A 97 11.10 14.07 -26.87
C PRO A 97 10.68 13.23 -25.67
N GLU A 98 9.80 12.26 -25.89
CA GLU A 98 9.34 11.29 -24.88
C GLU A 98 9.94 9.92 -25.18
N LEU A 99 10.32 9.20 -24.13
CA LEU A 99 10.81 7.84 -24.23
C LEU A 99 9.72 6.90 -24.75
N PRO A 100 10.08 5.82 -25.47
CA PRO A 100 9.12 4.76 -25.76
C PRO A 100 8.59 4.14 -24.45
N HIS A 101 7.29 3.84 -24.40
CA HIS A 101 6.59 3.26 -23.24
C HIS A 101 7.32 2.04 -22.63
N ARG A 102 7.99 1.22 -23.47
CA ARG A 102 8.82 0.08 -23.03
C ARG A 102 10.01 0.47 -22.17
N HIS A 103 10.72 1.54 -22.55
CA HIS A 103 11.85 2.07 -21.79
C HIS A 103 11.35 2.83 -20.56
N GLY A 104 10.26 3.60 -20.73
CA GLY A 104 9.59 4.29 -19.63
C GLY A 104 9.22 3.33 -18.50
N PHE A 105 8.66 2.16 -18.81
CA PHE A 105 8.36 1.12 -17.83
C PHE A 105 9.56 0.77 -16.93
N TRP A 106 10.73 0.53 -17.51
CA TRP A 106 11.93 0.19 -16.73
C TRP A 106 12.51 1.37 -15.97
N VAL A 107 12.44 2.58 -16.53
CA VAL A 107 12.85 3.81 -15.82
C VAL A 107 12.01 3.99 -14.56
N ILE A 108 10.68 3.85 -14.65
CA ILE A 108 9.79 3.92 -13.49
C ILE A 108 10.08 2.79 -12.50
N ALA A 109 10.34 1.56 -12.99
CA ALA A 109 10.66 0.43 -12.12
C ALA A 109 11.95 0.67 -11.31
N VAL A 110 13.00 1.20 -11.94
CA VAL A 110 14.27 1.53 -11.28
C VAL A 110 14.12 2.72 -10.34
N ALA A 111 13.37 3.77 -10.73
CA ALA A 111 13.05 4.90 -9.86
C ALA A 111 12.29 4.45 -8.61
N PHE A 112 11.29 3.58 -8.78
CA PHE A 112 10.53 3.02 -7.68
C PHE A 112 11.42 2.18 -6.76
N LEU A 113 12.24 1.29 -7.32
CA LEU A 113 13.21 0.50 -6.55
C LEU A 113 14.16 1.39 -5.74
N ALA A 114 14.71 2.44 -6.35
CA ALA A 114 15.68 3.33 -5.72
C ALA A 114 15.07 4.14 -4.57
N VAL A 115 13.85 4.67 -4.75
CA VAL A 115 13.13 5.39 -3.69
C VAL A 115 12.81 4.45 -2.52
N MET A 116 12.35 3.23 -2.81
CA MET A 116 12.05 2.25 -1.77
C MET A 116 13.31 1.81 -1.03
N ALA A 117 14.44 1.65 -1.73
CA ALA A 117 15.73 1.37 -1.12
C ALA A 117 16.22 2.53 -0.24
N PHE A 118 16.17 3.76 -0.74
CA PHE A 118 16.55 4.95 0.02
C PHE A 118 15.78 5.04 1.36
N SER A 119 14.50 4.70 1.34
CA SER A 119 13.65 4.75 2.53
C SER A 119 14.10 3.85 3.69
N THR A 120 14.92 2.83 3.41
CA THR A 120 15.41 1.87 4.41
C THR A 120 16.93 1.86 4.59
N VAL A 121 17.70 2.58 3.75
CA VAL A 121 19.16 2.79 3.91
C VAL A 121 19.58 3.31 5.29
N PRO A 122 18.86 4.26 5.93
CA PRO A 122 19.25 4.77 7.25
C PRO A 122 19.24 3.71 8.37
N THR A 123 18.54 2.59 8.17
CA THR A 123 18.28 1.55 9.19
C THR A 123 19.53 1.08 9.94
N PRO A 124 20.56 0.51 9.28
CA PRO A 124 21.79 0.08 9.95
C PRO A 124 22.64 1.27 10.44
N LEU A 125 22.44 2.47 9.90
CA LEU A 125 23.20 3.67 10.23
C LEU A 125 22.72 4.31 11.54
N TYR A 126 21.48 4.05 12.00
CA TYR A 126 20.98 4.58 13.26
C TYR A 126 21.83 4.17 14.46
N ALA A 127 22.43 2.97 14.44
CA ALA A 127 23.36 2.56 15.49
C ALA A 127 24.61 3.46 15.54
N ILE A 128 25.08 3.96 14.39
CA ILE A 128 26.20 4.91 14.30
C ILE A 128 25.78 6.28 14.82
N TYR A 129 24.58 6.76 14.45
CA TYR A 129 24.00 7.99 15.03
C TYR A 129 23.88 7.90 16.55
N GLN A 130 23.37 6.77 17.06
CA GLN A 130 23.25 6.52 18.50
C GLN A 130 24.60 6.55 19.22
N GLN A 131 25.63 5.94 18.65
CA GLN A 131 26.98 5.94 19.22
C GLN A 131 27.61 7.34 19.21
N ARG A 132 27.39 8.11 18.14
CA ARG A 132 27.90 9.47 18.01
C ARG A 132 27.23 10.44 18.98
N ASP A 133 25.91 10.37 19.11
CA ASP A 133 25.09 11.38 19.79
C ASP A 133 24.61 10.94 21.19
N GLY A 134 24.76 9.67 21.54
CA GLY A 134 24.43 9.14 22.87
C GLY A 134 22.94 9.04 23.19
N PHE A 135 22.04 9.06 22.20
CA PHE A 135 20.59 8.99 22.43
C PHE A 135 20.07 7.54 22.60
N PRO A 136 19.00 7.33 23.39
CA PRO A 136 18.47 5.98 23.67
C PRO A 136 17.77 5.34 22.47
N ALA A 137 17.61 4.02 22.49
CA ALA A 137 16.90 3.26 21.44
C ALA A 137 15.47 3.77 21.15
N PHE A 138 14.80 4.33 22.16
CA PHE A 138 13.50 4.99 21.98
C PHE A 138 13.53 6.13 20.95
N VAL A 139 14.62 6.89 20.84
CA VAL A 139 14.70 7.96 19.83
C VAL A 139 14.79 7.37 18.42
N VAL A 140 15.46 6.22 18.23
CA VAL A 140 15.44 5.49 16.94
C VAL A 140 14.01 5.11 16.56
N THR A 141 13.22 4.61 17.52
CA THR A 141 11.84 4.23 17.24
C THR A 141 10.95 5.44 16.93
N VAL A 142 11.22 6.60 17.54
CA VAL A 142 10.57 7.88 17.18
C VAL A 142 10.92 8.32 15.75
N VAL A 143 12.20 8.29 15.39
CA VAL A 143 12.66 8.59 14.02
C VAL A 143 12.04 7.62 13.01
N PHE A 144 11.88 6.35 13.38
CA PHE A 144 11.22 5.36 12.54
C PHE A 144 9.71 5.61 12.40
N ALA A 145 9.03 5.98 13.49
CA ALA A 145 7.61 6.32 13.49
C ALA A 145 7.28 7.57 12.67
N ALA A 146 8.19 8.56 12.64
CA ALA A 146 8.07 9.76 11.84
C ALA A 146 7.85 9.44 10.35
N TYR A 147 8.52 8.41 9.83
CA TYR A 147 8.27 7.92 8.46
C TYR A 147 6.86 7.38 8.26
N ALA A 148 6.35 6.56 9.18
CA ALA A 148 4.99 6.03 9.07
C ALA A 148 3.95 7.17 9.09
N VAL A 149 4.18 8.21 9.90
CA VAL A 149 3.35 9.42 9.90
C VAL A 149 3.39 10.13 8.54
N GLY A 150 4.57 10.30 7.96
CA GLY A 150 4.72 10.87 6.62
C GLY A 150 3.98 10.07 5.55
N VAL A 151 4.09 8.73 5.57
CA VAL A 151 3.38 7.87 4.62
C VAL A 151 1.86 8.02 4.77
N VAL A 152 1.35 7.93 6.01
CA VAL A 152 -0.09 8.09 6.29
C VAL A 152 -0.60 9.46 5.85
N ALA A 153 0.14 10.53 6.14
CA ALA A 153 -0.21 11.87 5.70
C ALA A 153 -0.28 11.94 4.17
N SER A 154 0.70 11.35 3.46
CA SER A 154 0.66 11.33 2.01
C SER A 154 -0.48 10.49 1.45
N LEU A 155 -0.85 9.37 2.06
CA LEU A 155 -2.00 8.58 1.61
C LEU A 155 -3.30 9.39 1.67
N PHE A 156 -3.45 10.19 2.73
CA PHE A 156 -4.61 11.05 2.93
C PHE A 156 -4.65 12.24 1.97
N LEU A 157 -3.48 12.83 1.65
CA LEU A 157 -3.37 14.06 0.87
C LEU A 157 -3.16 13.84 -0.63
N ALA A 158 -2.49 12.76 -1.04
CA ALA A 158 -2.01 12.57 -2.41
C ALA A 158 -2.63 11.36 -3.14
N GLY A 159 -3.40 10.50 -2.47
CA GLY A 159 -3.84 9.19 -2.97
C GLY A 159 -4.47 9.20 -4.37
N HIS A 160 -5.45 10.08 -4.61
CA HIS A 160 -6.12 10.22 -5.91
C HIS A 160 -5.58 11.35 -6.78
N VAL A 161 -4.59 12.12 -6.28
CA VAL A 161 -4.13 13.34 -6.97
C VAL A 161 -3.45 12.98 -8.28
N SER A 162 -2.78 11.82 -8.35
CA SER A 162 -2.15 11.36 -9.58
C SER A 162 -3.14 10.98 -10.68
N ASP A 163 -4.41 10.68 -10.35
CA ASP A 163 -5.43 10.31 -11.34
C ASP A 163 -5.87 11.49 -12.23
N TRP A 164 -5.69 12.72 -11.76
CA TRP A 164 -6.09 13.92 -12.50
C TRP A 164 -4.95 14.91 -12.74
N LEU A 165 -3.93 14.95 -11.88
CA LEU A 165 -2.75 15.80 -12.10
C LEU A 165 -1.75 15.18 -13.09
N GLY A 166 -1.78 13.85 -13.23
CA GLY A 166 -0.88 13.05 -14.06
C GLY A 166 0.09 12.21 -13.23
N ARG A 167 0.42 11.00 -13.72
CA ARG A 167 1.32 10.07 -13.04
C ARG A 167 2.73 10.63 -12.97
N ARG A 168 3.24 11.15 -14.09
CA ARG A 168 4.61 11.66 -14.20
C ARG A 168 4.86 12.80 -13.22
N ARG A 169 3.91 13.73 -13.10
CA ARG A 169 4.05 14.91 -12.24
C ARG A 169 4.13 14.53 -10.76
N ILE A 170 3.27 13.62 -10.32
CA ILE A 170 3.29 13.15 -8.93
C ILE A 170 4.56 12.35 -8.64
N LEU A 171 5.03 11.50 -9.58
CA LEU A 171 6.30 10.79 -9.40
C LEU A 171 7.49 11.74 -9.30
N LEU A 172 7.56 12.77 -10.13
CA LEU A 172 8.60 13.80 -10.05
C LEU A 172 8.53 14.57 -8.72
N ALA A 173 7.34 14.92 -8.25
CA ALA A 173 7.15 15.57 -6.95
C ALA A 173 7.62 14.67 -5.81
N SER A 174 7.27 13.37 -5.83
CA SER A 174 7.75 12.40 -4.84
C SER A 174 9.27 12.26 -4.86
N ILE A 175 9.90 12.14 -6.04
CA ILE A 175 11.36 12.04 -6.16
C ILE A 175 12.02 13.32 -5.64
N LEU A 176 11.45 14.50 -5.93
CA LEU A 176 11.94 15.76 -5.39
C LEU A 176 11.86 15.80 -3.86
N VAL A 177 10.78 15.29 -3.26
CA VAL A 177 10.66 15.18 -1.80
C VAL A 177 11.73 14.24 -1.22
N GLU A 178 12.06 13.14 -1.90
CA GLU A 178 13.16 12.26 -1.47
C GLU A 178 14.55 12.90 -1.63
N VAL A 179 14.77 13.68 -2.69
CA VAL A 179 15.98 14.50 -2.87
C VAL A 179 16.13 15.48 -1.72
N LEU A 180 15.03 16.14 -1.32
CA LEU A 180 15.01 17.03 -0.16
C LEU A 180 15.27 16.26 1.15
N ALA A 181 14.68 15.08 1.34
CA ALA A 181 14.94 14.23 2.49
C ALA A 181 16.43 13.85 2.59
N SER A 182 17.06 13.49 1.47
CA SER A 182 18.50 13.20 1.40
C SER A 182 19.34 14.42 1.74
N ALA A 183 18.98 15.60 1.23
CA ALA A 183 19.65 16.85 1.58
C ALA A 183 19.52 17.17 3.08
N VAL A 184 18.37 16.92 3.71
CA VAL A 184 18.19 17.10 5.16
C VAL A 184 19.08 16.13 5.95
N PHE A 185 19.17 14.84 5.55
CA PHE A 185 20.11 13.91 6.19
C PHE A 185 21.57 14.38 6.12
N LEU A 186 21.97 15.02 5.00
CA LEU A 186 23.31 15.53 4.79
C LEU A 186 23.61 16.81 5.59
N LEU A 187 22.66 17.76 5.57
CA LEU A 187 22.87 19.12 6.07
C LEU A 187 22.48 19.29 7.53
N TRP A 188 21.56 18.45 8.03
CA TRP A 188 21.07 18.49 9.41
C TRP A 188 21.08 17.09 10.04
N PRO A 189 22.28 16.52 10.28
CA PRO A 189 22.43 15.16 10.76
C PRO A 189 22.14 15.00 12.27
N GLU A 190 21.28 15.84 12.86
CA GLU A 190 20.88 15.79 14.27
C GLU A 190 19.49 15.17 14.41
N VAL A 191 19.11 14.68 15.60
CA VAL A 191 17.82 14.00 15.84
C VAL A 191 16.60 14.74 15.24
N PRO A 192 16.43 16.07 15.41
CA PRO A 192 15.32 16.78 14.78
C PRO A 192 15.36 16.71 13.24
N GLY A 193 16.55 16.83 12.64
CA GLY A 193 16.75 16.68 11.21
C GLY A 193 16.48 15.26 10.73
N LEU A 194 16.85 14.22 11.49
CA LEU A 194 16.50 12.83 11.18
C LEU A 194 14.98 12.62 11.16
N ILE A 195 14.26 13.20 12.12
CA ILE A 195 12.79 13.15 12.18
C ILE A 195 12.18 13.84 10.96
N VAL A 196 12.65 15.05 10.61
CA VAL A 196 12.18 15.79 9.43
C VAL A 196 12.47 15.02 8.14
N ALA A 197 13.69 14.52 7.96
CA ALA A 197 14.07 13.73 6.81
C ALA A 197 13.18 12.48 6.68
N ARG A 198 12.87 11.80 7.80
CA ARG A 198 11.98 10.65 7.80
C ARG A 198 10.53 10.99 7.48
N LEU A 199 10.01 12.11 7.97
CA LEU A 199 8.69 12.61 7.55
C LEU A 199 8.65 12.85 6.05
N LEU A 200 9.67 13.50 5.48
CA LEU A 200 9.78 13.75 4.05
C LEU A 200 9.85 12.45 3.25
N THR A 201 10.72 11.51 3.63
CA THR A 201 10.77 10.17 3.01
C THR A 201 9.44 9.43 3.11
N GLY A 202 8.73 9.56 4.22
CA GLY A 202 7.39 9.00 4.34
C GLY A 202 6.42 9.61 3.34
N LEU A 203 6.43 10.94 3.21
CA LEU A 203 5.59 11.65 2.26
C LEU A 203 5.91 11.26 0.80
N GLY A 204 7.20 11.18 0.46
CA GLY A 204 7.67 10.77 -0.87
C GLY A 204 7.22 9.35 -1.21
N VAL A 205 7.56 8.37 -0.37
CA VAL A 205 7.16 6.96 -0.53
C VAL A 205 5.64 6.78 -0.61
N GLY A 206 4.87 7.48 0.22
CA GLY A 206 3.41 7.36 0.24
C GLY A 206 2.77 7.76 -1.10
N ALA A 207 3.18 8.90 -1.66
CA ALA A 207 2.68 9.37 -2.96
C ALA A 207 3.22 8.54 -4.12
N LEU A 208 4.46 8.08 -4.01
CA LEU A 208 5.14 7.34 -5.07
C LEU A 208 4.59 5.92 -5.23
N THR A 209 4.34 5.20 -4.13
CA THR A 209 4.02 3.76 -4.17
C THR A 209 2.77 3.46 -5.01
N ALA A 210 1.68 4.17 -4.76
CA ALA A 210 0.43 4.00 -5.51
C ALA A 210 0.58 4.48 -6.96
N THR A 211 1.20 5.64 -7.15
CA THR A 211 1.36 6.28 -8.47
C THR A 211 2.26 5.46 -9.38
N ALA A 212 3.40 4.96 -8.89
CA ALA A 212 4.35 4.16 -9.64
C ALA A 212 3.75 2.81 -10.02
N THR A 213 2.99 2.18 -9.11
CA THR A 213 2.30 0.91 -9.40
C THR A 213 1.29 1.08 -10.53
N ALA A 214 0.46 2.13 -10.47
CA ALA A 214 -0.50 2.44 -11.54
C ALA A 214 0.21 2.74 -12.86
N HIS A 215 1.24 3.59 -12.84
CA HIS A 215 1.97 3.99 -14.03
C HIS A 215 2.70 2.81 -14.69
N LEU A 216 3.30 1.89 -13.92
CA LEU A 216 3.86 0.65 -14.45
C LEU A 216 2.81 -0.23 -15.12
N SER A 217 1.61 -0.34 -14.54
CA SER A 217 0.50 -1.08 -15.16
C SER A 217 0.04 -0.44 -16.46
N GLU A 218 -0.15 0.88 -16.50
CA GLU A 218 -0.58 1.64 -17.67
C GLU A 218 0.48 1.58 -18.80
N LEU A 219 1.75 1.85 -18.48
CA LEU A 219 2.86 1.78 -19.44
C LEU A 219 3.00 0.38 -20.06
N ARG A 220 2.82 -0.68 -19.26
CA ARG A 220 2.92 -2.06 -19.76
C ARG A 220 1.73 -2.41 -20.65
N ALA A 221 0.51 -2.01 -20.27
CA ALA A 221 -0.68 -2.24 -21.06
C ALA A 221 -0.58 -1.59 -22.46
N ILE A 222 -0.03 -0.38 -22.55
CA ILE A 222 0.21 0.29 -23.83
C ILE A 222 1.35 -0.39 -24.62
N ALA A 223 2.45 -0.74 -23.94
CA ALA A 223 3.64 -1.29 -24.60
C ALA A 223 3.47 -2.74 -25.10
N ARG A 224 2.61 -3.52 -24.44
CA ARG A 224 2.32 -4.94 -24.67
C ARG A 224 0.84 -5.24 -24.36
N PRO A 225 -0.11 -4.86 -25.23
CA PRO A 225 -1.55 -5.03 -24.98
C PRO A 225 -2.00 -6.49 -24.85
N GLU A 226 -1.30 -7.40 -25.52
CA GLU A 226 -1.60 -8.85 -25.49
C GLU A 226 -1.14 -9.53 -24.20
N GLU A 227 -0.27 -8.89 -23.42
CA GLU A 227 0.14 -9.41 -22.13
C GLU A 227 -0.87 -9.02 -21.05
N GLY A 228 -1.34 -10.00 -20.28
CA GLY A 228 -2.15 -9.73 -19.10
C GLY A 228 -1.39 -8.93 -18.01
N PRO A 229 -2.08 -8.47 -16.95
CA PRO A 229 -1.51 -7.60 -15.93
C PRO A 229 -0.48 -8.29 -15.00
N GLY A 230 -0.13 -9.55 -15.27
CA GLY A 230 0.77 -10.35 -14.42
C GLY A 230 2.16 -9.74 -14.30
N THR A 231 2.76 -9.34 -15.42
CA THR A 231 4.13 -8.79 -15.46
C THR A 231 4.24 -7.48 -14.68
N SER A 232 3.35 -6.52 -14.91
CA SER A 232 3.40 -5.22 -14.21
C SER A 232 3.13 -5.36 -12.71
N ARG A 233 2.22 -6.25 -12.30
CA ARG A 233 1.98 -6.59 -10.88
C ARG A 233 3.21 -7.24 -10.24
N ALA A 234 3.85 -8.19 -10.92
CA ALA A 234 5.04 -8.86 -10.43
C ALA A 234 6.22 -7.89 -10.27
N VAL A 235 6.46 -7.05 -11.29
CA VAL A 235 7.50 -6.01 -11.23
C VAL A 235 7.21 -5.01 -10.12
N SER A 236 5.97 -4.49 -10.00
CA SER A 236 5.61 -3.54 -8.93
C SER A 236 5.83 -4.12 -7.54
N THR A 237 5.49 -5.40 -7.35
CA THR A 237 5.73 -6.13 -6.10
C THR A 237 7.23 -6.27 -5.83
N LEU A 238 7.99 -6.68 -6.84
CA LEU A 238 9.43 -6.87 -6.74
C LEU A 238 10.18 -5.58 -6.45
N VAL A 239 9.86 -4.47 -7.12
CA VAL A 239 10.56 -3.20 -6.89
C VAL A 239 10.16 -2.56 -5.56
N ASN A 240 8.92 -2.74 -5.10
CA ASN A 240 8.48 -2.26 -3.80
C ASN A 240 9.18 -3.01 -2.66
N MET A 241 8.93 -4.31 -2.55
CA MET A 241 9.48 -5.12 -1.46
C MET A 241 10.98 -5.37 -1.61
N GLY A 242 11.47 -5.53 -2.84
CA GLY A 242 12.89 -5.67 -3.13
C GLY A 242 13.67 -4.39 -2.87
N GLY A 243 13.08 -3.21 -3.12
CA GLY A 243 13.68 -1.93 -2.73
C GLY A 243 13.81 -1.84 -1.21
N LEU A 244 12.72 -2.10 -0.47
CA LEU A 244 12.74 -2.15 1.00
C LEU A 244 13.80 -3.12 1.54
N ALA A 245 13.99 -4.27 0.88
CA ALA A 245 15.01 -5.25 1.24
C ALA A 245 16.43 -4.75 0.96
N LEU A 246 16.68 -4.16 -0.21
CA LEU A 246 18.00 -3.71 -0.64
C LEU A 246 18.53 -2.55 0.20
N GLY A 247 17.67 -1.67 0.69
CA GLY A 247 18.08 -0.48 1.45
C GLY A 247 18.97 -0.80 2.67
N PRO A 248 18.55 -1.65 3.63
CA PRO A 248 19.38 -1.99 4.78
C PRO A 248 20.66 -2.72 4.40
N LEU A 249 20.65 -3.55 3.35
CA LEU A 249 21.86 -4.21 2.86
C LEU A 249 22.86 -3.17 2.33
N VAL A 250 22.41 -2.27 1.47
CA VAL A 250 23.23 -1.18 0.91
C VAL A 250 23.74 -0.27 2.02
N GLY A 251 22.88 0.12 2.97
CA GLY A 251 23.26 0.91 4.14
C GLY A 251 24.30 0.20 5.00
N GLY A 252 24.17 -1.11 5.21
CA GLY A 252 25.10 -1.91 5.99
C GLY A 252 26.45 -2.09 5.29
N VAL A 253 26.45 -2.23 3.97
CA VAL A 253 27.67 -2.24 3.15
C VAL A 253 28.39 -0.90 3.25
N PHE A 254 27.69 0.22 3.07
CA PHE A 254 28.32 1.53 3.23
C PHE A 254 28.86 1.74 4.66
N ALA A 255 28.13 1.28 5.68
CA ALA A 255 28.55 1.41 7.07
C ALA A 255 29.94 0.80 7.35
N VAL A 256 30.37 -0.20 6.59
CA VAL A 256 31.67 -0.88 6.79
C VAL A 256 32.71 -0.58 5.70
N THR A 257 32.30 -0.04 4.55
CA THR A 257 33.19 0.14 3.39
C THR A 257 33.67 1.57 3.18
N VAL A 258 32.99 2.57 3.76
CA VAL A 258 33.34 3.98 3.54
C VAL A 258 33.75 4.69 4.82
N ASP A 259 34.62 5.71 4.69
CA ASP A 259 35.13 6.46 5.84
C ASP A 259 34.08 7.41 6.46
N ARG A 260 33.11 7.86 5.66
CA ARG A 260 32.00 8.76 6.09
C ARG A 260 30.64 8.06 5.96
N PRO A 261 30.34 7.04 6.79
CA PRO A 261 29.14 6.21 6.66
C PRO A 261 27.83 6.99 6.90
N LEU A 262 27.88 8.13 7.58
CA LEU A 262 26.74 9.03 7.78
C LEU A 262 26.56 10.07 6.66
N VAL A 263 27.39 10.05 5.61
CA VAL A 263 27.36 11.06 4.54
C VAL A 263 27.30 10.42 3.15
N VAL A 264 28.23 9.50 2.85
CA VAL A 264 28.35 8.90 1.50
C VAL A 264 27.06 8.22 1.01
N PRO A 265 26.32 7.44 1.82
CA PRO A 265 25.06 6.85 1.34
C PRO A 265 24.07 7.89 0.85
N TYR A 266 23.94 9.00 1.58
CA TYR A 266 23.02 10.07 1.25
C TYR A 266 23.49 10.86 0.02
N GLU A 267 24.80 11.12 -0.12
CA GLU A 267 25.38 11.71 -1.35
C GLU A 267 25.08 10.83 -2.59
N VAL A 268 25.30 9.52 -2.49
CA VAL A 268 25.06 8.56 -3.57
C VAL A 268 23.58 8.53 -3.94
N PHE A 269 22.68 8.38 -2.96
CA PHE A 269 21.25 8.36 -3.24
C PHE A 269 20.73 9.72 -3.72
N LEU A 270 21.29 10.84 -3.28
CA LEU A 270 20.97 12.17 -3.81
C LEU A 270 21.24 12.22 -5.33
N VAL A 271 22.43 11.81 -5.76
CA VAL A 271 22.80 11.78 -7.19
C VAL A 271 21.91 10.81 -7.96
N VAL A 272 21.71 9.59 -7.45
CA VAL A 272 20.87 8.57 -8.09
C VAL A 272 19.43 9.06 -8.25
N LEU A 273 18.84 9.66 -7.22
CA LEU A 273 17.48 10.19 -7.26
C LEU A 273 17.35 11.38 -8.20
N VAL A 274 18.33 12.28 -8.26
CA VAL A 274 18.34 13.39 -9.23
C VAL A 274 18.39 12.85 -10.66
N VAL A 275 19.31 11.92 -10.96
CA VAL A 275 19.44 11.30 -12.29
C VAL A 275 18.16 10.57 -12.68
N LEU A 276 17.56 9.81 -11.76
CA LEU A 276 16.30 9.12 -11.99
C LEU A 276 15.14 10.11 -12.14
N GLY A 277 15.11 11.22 -11.40
CA GLY A 277 14.12 12.29 -11.58
C GLY A 277 14.19 12.90 -12.98
N LEU A 278 15.40 13.16 -13.48
CA LEU A 278 15.60 13.64 -14.85
C LEU A 278 15.16 12.59 -15.89
N ALA A 279 15.45 11.32 -15.66
CA ALA A 279 15.00 10.23 -16.55
C ALA A 279 13.47 10.07 -16.53
N VAL A 280 12.83 10.17 -15.36
CA VAL A 280 11.37 10.13 -15.20
C VAL A 280 10.69 11.31 -15.91
N ALA A 281 11.35 12.47 -15.99
CA ALA A 281 10.82 13.61 -16.74
C ALA A 281 10.66 13.34 -18.25
N LEU A 282 11.40 12.37 -18.78
CA LEU A 282 11.34 11.93 -20.19
C LEU A 282 10.35 10.77 -20.42
N VAL A 283 9.80 10.18 -19.35
CA VAL A 283 8.80 9.10 -19.45
C VAL A 283 7.48 9.69 -19.98
N PRO A 284 6.73 8.99 -20.85
CA PRO A 284 5.45 9.48 -21.36
C PRO A 284 4.41 9.59 -20.23
N GLU A 285 3.57 10.62 -20.29
CA GLU A 285 2.42 10.74 -19.39
C GLU A 285 1.28 9.81 -19.87
N THR A 286 0.68 9.06 -18.95
CA THR A 286 -0.35 8.06 -19.26
C THR A 286 -1.77 8.51 -18.90
N VAL A 287 -1.90 9.58 -18.12
CA VAL A 287 -3.19 10.17 -17.77
C VAL A 287 -3.57 11.22 -18.81
N GLU A 288 -4.75 11.04 -19.42
CA GLU A 288 -5.30 12.03 -20.33
C GLU A 288 -5.52 13.37 -19.62
N ARG A 289 -5.12 14.45 -20.29
CA ARG A 289 -5.23 15.79 -19.74
C ARG A 289 -6.70 16.18 -19.66
N ARG A 290 -7.26 16.22 -18.45
CA ARG A 290 -8.59 16.79 -18.22
C ARG A 290 -8.56 18.30 -18.42
N GLU A 291 -9.52 18.81 -19.17
CA GLU A 291 -9.69 20.25 -19.40
C GLU A 291 -10.12 20.99 -18.13
N ILE A 292 -10.86 20.31 -17.25
CA ILE A 292 -11.33 20.84 -15.96
C ILE A 292 -10.73 20.00 -14.83
N LEU A 293 -9.96 20.65 -13.96
CA LEU A 293 -9.42 20.01 -12.76
C LEU A 293 -10.53 19.89 -11.70
N PRO A 294 -10.72 18.70 -11.09
CA PRO A 294 -11.67 18.56 -9.99
C PRO A 294 -11.20 19.35 -8.77
N ALA A 295 -12.15 19.82 -7.95
CA ALA A 295 -11.83 20.45 -6.68
C ALA A 295 -11.10 19.45 -5.77
N TYR A 296 -9.99 19.88 -5.17
CA TYR A 296 -9.22 19.05 -4.25
C TYR A 296 -10.08 18.65 -3.04
N ARG A 297 -10.05 17.37 -2.70
CA ARG A 297 -10.60 16.82 -1.46
C ARG A 297 -9.59 15.85 -0.86
N PRO A 298 -9.43 15.78 0.46
CA PRO A 298 -8.64 14.71 1.06
C PRO A 298 -9.29 13.34 0.82
N GLN A 299 -8.46 12.30 0.69
CA GLN A 299 -8.92 10.93 0.51
C GLN A 299 -9.68 10.48 1.78
N ARG A 300 -10.91 10.00 1.63
CA ARG A 300 -11.65 9.44 2.77
C ARG A 300 -11.13 8.04 3.08
N LEU A 301 -11.20 7.66 4.35
CA LEU A 301 -10.94 6.29 4.79
C LEU A 301 -12.29 5.58 4.83
N ALA A 302 -12.54 4.70 3.85
CA ALA A 302 -13.76 3.92 3.79
C ALA A 302 -13.54 2.55 4.41
N VAL A 303 -14.39 2.20 5.37
CA VAL A 303 -14.53 0.84 5.86
C VAL A 303 -15.90 0.33 5.40
N PRO A 304 -15.96 -0.68 4.51
CA PRO A 304 -17.21 -1.17 3.96
C PRO A 304 -18.16 -1.62 5.09
N GLU A 305 -19.32 -0.96 5.22
CA GLU A 305 -20.21 -1.16 6.37
C GLU A 305 -20.78 -2.57 6.47
N ALA A 306 -21.10 -3.17 5.32
CA ALA A 306 -21.65 -4.52 5.23
C ALA A 306 -20.65 -5.63 5.60
N SER A 307 -19.34 -5.36 5.56
CA SER A 307 -18.28 -6.35 5.73
C SER A 307 -17.15 -5.90 6.68
N ARG A 308 -17.47 -4.99 7.62
CA ARG A 308 -16.53 -4.41 8.60
C ARG A 308 -15.72 -5.48 9.33
N GLY A 309 -16.32 -6.61 9.70
CA GLY A 309 -15.63 -7.69 10.40
C GLY A 309 -14.52 -8.34 9.56
N THR A 310 -14.80 -8.62 8.29
CA THR A 310 -13.85 -9.19 7.34
C THR A 310 -12.73 -8.21 7.04
N PHE A 311 -13.06 -6.94 6.77
CA PHE A 311 -12.06 -5.89 6.56
C PHE A 311 -11.16 -5.71 7.79
N LEU A 312 -11.74 -5.63 9.00
CA LEU A 312 -10.99 -5.45 10.24
C LEU A 312 -10.06 -6.64 10.49
N SER A 313 -10.47 -7.86 10.16
CA SER A 313 -9.59 -9.03 10.29
C SER A 313 -8.37 -8.94 9.36
N ALA A 314 -8.57 -8.50 8.11
CA ALA A 314 -7.48 -8.26 7.17
C ALA A 314 -6.56 -7.10 7.62
N ALA A 315 -7.14 -6.04 8.18
CA ALA A 315 -6.42 -4.88 8.71
C ALA A 315 -5.57 -5.25 9.94
N VAL A 316 -6.11 -6.07 10.85
CA VAL A 316 -5.35 -6.61 12.00
C VAL A 316 -4.21 -7.52 11.51
N GLY A 317 -4.45 -8.34 10.49
CA GLY A 317 -3.41 -9.16 9.87
C GLY A 317 -2.28 -8.32 9.26
N ALA A 318 -2.63 -7.25 8.53
CA ALA A 318 -1.67 -6.32 7.96
C ALA A 318 -0.88 -5.56 9.04
N PHE A 319 -1.57 -5.08 10.08
CA PHE A 319 -0.98 -4.44 11.25
C PHE A 319 0.05 -5.36 11.93
N ALA A 320 -0.35 -6.60 12.25
CA ALA A 320 0.50 -7.55 12.95
C ALA A 320 1.70 -7.99 12.09
N GLY A 321 1.50 -8.17 10.78
CA GLY A 321 2.58 -8.47 9.85
C GLY A 321 3.61 -7.35 9.75
N PHE A 322 3.16 -6.10 9.59
CA PHE A 322 4.05 -4.94 9.52
C PHE A 322 4.75 -4.65 10.85
N ALA A 323 4.17 -5.03 11.99
CA ALA A 323 4.85 -4.98 13.28
C ALA A 323 6.14 -5.80 13.28
N VAL A 324 6.15 -6.97 12.64
CA VAL A 324 7.35 -7.80 12.49
C VAL A 324 8.40 -7.09 11.63
N PHE A 325 8.01 -6.52 10.49
CA PHE A 325 8.93 -5.71 9.68
C PHE A 325 9.48 -4.51 10.47
N GLY A 326 8.65 -3.86 11.27
CA GLY A 326 9.04 -2.73 12.12
C GLY A 326 10.07 -3.13 13.17
N LEU A 327 9.91 -4.29 13.81
CA LEU A 327 10.89 -4.83 14.76
C LEU A 327 12.26 -5.01 14.10
N PHE A 328 12.30 -5.68 12.94
CA PHE A 328 13.57 -5.96 12.27
C PHE A 328 14.23 -4.71 11.69
N THR A 329 13.45 -3.78 11.14
CA THR A 329 13.98 -2.52 10.61
C THR A 329 14.43 -1.53 11.67
N SER A 330 13.75 -1.46 12.81
CA SER A 330 14.09 -0.44 13.80
C SER A 330 15.01 -0.95 14.91
N LEU A 331 14.91 -2.22 15.28
CA LEU A 331 15.49 -2.73 16.52
C LEU A 331 16.40 -3.95 16.33
N ALA A 332 16.49 -4.54 15.13
CA ALA A 332 17.44 -5.63 14.89
C ALA A 332 18.88 -5.27 15.28
N PRO A 333 19.43 -4.07 14.95
CA PRO A 333 20.77 -3.71 15.40
C PRO A 333 20.92 -3.73 16.93
N THR A 334 19.91 -3.25 17.67
CA THR A 334 19.90 -3.24 19.14
C THR A 334 19.87 -4.66 19.72
N PHE A 335 19.06 -5.56 19.14
CA PHE A 335 19.03 -6.96 19.58
C PHE A 335 20.33 -7.70 19.21
N LEU A 336 20.88 -7.48 18.01
CA LEU A 336 22.15 -8.09 17.57
C LEU A 336 23.31 -7.69 18.49
N ALA A 337 23.51 -6.39 18.70
CA ALA A 337 24.58 -5.91 19.56
C ALA A 337 24.37 -6.27 21.04
N GLY A 338 23.16 -6.03 21.56
CA GLY A 338 22.87 -6.20 22.98
C GLY A 338 22.70 -7.66 23.44
N ARG A 339 22.24 -8.55 22.55
CA ARG A 339 21.94 -9.95 22.92
C ARG A 339 22.95 -10.96 22.40
N PHE A 340 23.45 -10.76 21.18
CA PHE A 340 24.32 -11.71 20.49
C PHE A 340 25.79 -11.24 20.44
N GLY A 341 26.07 -9.99 20.83
CA GLY A 341 27.42 -9.41 20.76
C GLY A 341 27.83 -8.99 19.35
N GLU A 342 26.93 -9.06 18.37
CA GLU A 342 27.21 -8.73 16.99
C GLU A 342 27.07 -7.22 16.75
N THR A 343 28.21 -6.57 16.52
CA THR A 343 28.30 -5.12 16.31
C THR A 343 28.39 -4.72 14.84
N SER A 344 28.45 -5.70 13.94
CA SER A 344 28.54 -5.48 12.51
C SER A 344 27.25 -4.87 11.93
N HIS A 345 27.34 -3.65 11.40
CA HIS A 345 26.23 -2.98 10.72
C HIS A 345 25.80 -3.71 9.44
N LEU A 346 26.73 -4.42 8.78
CA LEU A 346 26.43 -5.24 7.61
C LEU A 346 25.51 -6.41 7.98
N GLU A 347 25.75 -7.06 9.11
CA GLU A 347 24.89 -8.16 9.57
C GLU A 347 23.48 -7.68 9.91
N ALA A 348 23.37 -6.55 10.61
CA ALA A 348 22.06 -5.95 10.87
C ALA A 348 21.29 -5.59 9.58
N GLY A 349 22.01 -5.07 8.58
CA GLY A 349 21.49 -4.85 7.23
C GLY A 349 21.07 -6.14 6.53
N ALA A 350 21.91 -7.18 6.58
CA ALA A 350 21.68 -8.48 5.95
C ALA A 350 20.48 -9.23 6.56
N VAL A 351 20.30 -9.16 7.88
CA VAL A 351 19.12 -9.73 8.56
C VAL A 351 17.85 -9.05 8.06
N SER A 352 17.83 -7.71 8.04
CA SER A 352 16.69 -6.94 7.55
C SER A 352 16.39 -7.25 6.08
N PHE A 353 17.43 -7.30 5.24
CA PHE A 353 17.33 -7.73 3.85
C PHE A 353 16.69 -9.11 3.72
N GLY A 354 17.16 -10.09 4.49
CA GLY A 354 16.63 -11.46 4.48
C GLY A 354 15.14 -11.51 4.80
N VAL A 355 14.69 -10.73 5.81
CA VAL A 355 13.27 -10.66 6.21
C VAL A 355 12.39 -10.08 5.08
N PHE A 356 12.76 -8.95 4.48
CA PHE A 356 11.97 -8.38 3.38
C PHE A 356 12.07 -9.17 2.09
N ALA A 357 13.27 -9.66 1.74
CA ALA A 357 13.48 -10.47 0.54
C ALA A 357 12.64 -11.76 0.60
N ALA A 358 12.60 -12.42 1.76
CA ALA A 358 11.72 -13.56 1.98
C ALA A 358 10.24 -13.20 1.82
N GLY A 359 9.82 -12.05 2.35
CA GLY A 359 8.46 -11.51 2.14
C GLY A 359 8.14 -11.29 0.66
N ALA A 360 9.04 -10.65 -0.09
CA ALA A 360 8.90 -10.40 -1.52
C ALA A 360 8.78 -11.70 -2.33
N VAL A 361 9.71 -12.63 -2.10
CA VAL A 361 9.75 -13.94 -2.78
C VAL A 361 8.48 -14.72 -2.48
N ALA A 362 8.05 -14.76 -1.22
CA ALA A 362 6.85 -15.50 -0.83
C ALA A 362 5.59 -14.84 -1.41
N GLN A 363 5.53 -13.51 -1.48
CA GLN A 363 4.43 -12.78 -2.12
C GLN A 363 4.31 -13.11 -3.62
N LEU A 364 5.43 -13.20 -4.33
CA LEU A 364 5.48 -13.58 -5.76
C LEU A 364 5.18 -15.07 -5.99
N ALA A 365 5.79 -15.96 -5.20
CA ALA A 365 5.63 -17.41 -5.30
C ALA A 365 4.18 -17.84 -4.99
N SER A 366 3.47 -17.08 -4.15
CA SER A 366 2.11 -17.40 -3.73
C SER A 366 1.01 -16.93 -4.69
N THR A 367 1.36 -16.30 -5.83
CA THR A 367 0.39 -15.80 -6.83
C THR A 367 -0.51 -16.89 -7.42
N ARG A 368 -0.03 -18.13 -7.52
CA ARG A 368 -0.78 -19.29 -8.04
C ARG A 368 -1.50 -20.10 -6.94
N LEU A 369 -1.32 -19.74 -5.68
CA LEU A 369 -1.91 -20.48 -4.55
C LEU A 369 -3.33 -20.01 -4.28
N SER A 370 -4.22 -20.95 -3.95
CA SER A 370 -5.55 -20.61 -3.45
C SER A 370 -5.47 -19.85 -2.12
N SER A 371 -6.40 -18.93 -1.88
CA SER A 371 -6.41 -18.08 -0.68
C SER A 371 -6.36 -18.90 0.61
N ARG A 372 -7.05 -20.05 0.67
CA ARG A 372 -7.02 -20.96 1.84
C ARG A 372 -5.63 -21.54 2.09
N ARG A 373 -4.95 -22.04 1.05
CA ARG A 373 -3.59 -22.60 1.20
C ARG A 373 -2.60 -21.51 1.58
N ALA A 374 -2.70 -20.33 0.96
CA ALA A 374 -1.84 -19.20 1.28
C ALA A 374 -2.02 -18.70 2.73
N LEU A 375 -3.25 -18.65 3.25
CA LEU A 375 -3.52 -18.31 4.66
C LEU A 375 -2.90 -19.32 5.62
N THR A 376 -3.01 -20.63 5.33
CA THR A 376 -2.41 -21.68 6.18
C THR A 376 -0.88 -21.59 6.17
N LEU A 377 -0.27 -21.42 5.00
CA LEU A 377 1.19 -21.26 4.88
C LEU A 377 1.67 -20.00 5.60
N SER A 378 0.94 -18.89 5.49
CA SER A 378 1.23 -17.67 6.23
C SER A 378 1.18 -17.88 7.73
N ALA A 379 0.13 -18.53 8.25
CA ALA A 379 0.00 -18.83 9.68
C ALA A 379 1.15 -19.72 10.18
N ALA A 380 1.48 -20.78 9.44
CA ALA A 380 2.56 -21.69 9.79
C ALA A 380 3.92 -20.97 9.79
N ALA A 381 4.21 -20.19 8.76
CA ALA A 381 5.46 -19.43 8.64
C ALA A 381 5.59 -18.35 9.71
N LEU A 382 4.55 -17.55 9.97
CA LEU A 382 4.59 -16.55 11.05
C LEU A 382 4.74 -17.19 12.43
N THR A 383 4.02 -18.30 12.68
CA THR A 383 4.11 -19.01 13.96
C THR A 383 5.50 -19.59 14.18
N LEU A 384 5.99 -20.37 13.21
CA LEU A 384 7.32 -20.97 13.28
C LEU A 384 8.41 -19.91 13.37
N GLY A 385 8.33 -18.88 12.53
CA GLY A 385 9.32 -17.80 12.48
C GLY A 385 9.41 -17.02 13.78
N LEU A 386 8.27 -16.59 14.33
CA LEU A 386 8.25 -15.84 15.60
C LEU A 386 8.66 -16.70 16.80
N VAL A 387 8.29 -17.99 16.81
CA VAL A 387 8.78 -18.93 17.83
C VAL A 387 10.30 -19.11 17.73
N LEU A 388 10.86 -19.26 16.52
CA LEU A 388 12.30 -19.36 16.32
C LEU A 388 13.04 -18.06 16.74
N VAL A 389 12.46 -16.89 16.47
CA VAL A 389 12.99 -15.60 16.97
C VAL A 389 13.02 -15.57 18.49
N ALA A 390 11.92 -15.95 19.14
CA ALA A 390 11.82 -16.01 20.60
C ALA A 390 12.82 -17.00 21.20
N VAL A 391 12.87 -18.23 20.68
CA VAL A 391 13.80 -19.27 21.13
C VAL A 391 15.25 -18.81 20.92
N GLY A 392 15.59 -18.30 19.72
CA GLY A 392 16.92 -17.80 19.40
C GLY A 392 17.38 -16.70 20.37
N ALA A 393 16.48 -15.79 20.75
CA ALA A 393 16.79 -14.77 21.75
C ALA A 393 16.94 -15.35 23.18
N VAL A 394 16.19 -16.38 23.56
CA VAL A 394 16.32 -17.03 24.87
C VAL A 394 17.63 -17.80 24.97
N VAL A 395 17.94 -18.64 23.98
CA VAL A 395 19.12 -19.53 23.99
C VAL A 395 20.39 -18.90 23.39
N VAL A 396 20.35 -17.61 23.02
CA VAL A 396 21.47 -16.89 22.38
C VAL A 396 21.91 -17.48 21.03
N SER A 397 20.98 -18.09 20.28
CA SER A 397 21.28 -18.65 18.96
C SER A 397 21.01 -17.63 17.86
N LEU A 398 22.08 -17.00 17.35
CA LEU A 398 22.01 -16.08 16.22
C LEU A 398 21.40 -16.75 14.97
N PRO A 399 21.78 -17.98 14.57
CA PRO A 399 21.16 -18.64 13.42
C PRO A 399 19.64 -18.83 13.59
N ALA A 400 19.18 -19.22 14.78
CA ALA A 400 17.74 -19.38 15.04
C ALA A 400 16.99 -18.05 14.94
N PHE A 401 17.60 -16.95 15.41
CA PHE A 401 17.03 -15.61 15.29
C PHE A 401 16.92 -15.16 13.82
N ILE A 402 17.97 -15.37 13.02
CA ILE A 402 18.00 -15.01 11.60
C ILE A 402 17.01 -15.85 10.79
N ILE A 403 17.08 -17.19 10.94
CA ILE A 403 16.16 -18.11 10.25
C ILE A 403 14.73 -17.80 10.64
N GLY A 404 14.48 -17.57 11.94
CA GLY A 404 13.16 -17.17 12.43
C GLY A 404 12.65 -15.89 11.79
N GLY A 405 13.49 -14.86 11.68
CA GLY A 405 13.16 -13.60 11.02
C GLY A 405 12.84 -13.76 9.54
N VAL A 406 13.63 -14.53 8.81
CA VAL A 406 13.42 -14.84 7.38
C VAL A 406 12.11 -15.59 7.17
N VAL A 407 11.84 -16.63 7.98
CA VAL A 407 10.61 -17.42 7.91
C VAL A 407 9.40 -16.57 8.29
N ALA A 408 9.50 -15.73 9.32
CA ALA A 408 8.45 -14.78 9.68
C ALA A 408 8.19 -13.78 8.55
N GLY A 409 9.23 -13.22 7.95
CA GLY A 409 9.15 -12.29 6.82
C GLY A 409 8.41 -12.87 5.61
N ALA A 410 8.69 -14.13 5.25
CA ALA A 410 7.92 -14.86 4.23
C ALA A 410 6.43 -14.94 4.59
N GLY A 411 6.12 -15.27 5.85
CA GLY A 411 4.74 -15.31 6.35
C GLY A 411 4.03 -13.95 6.32
N VAL A 412 4.73 -12.86 6.65
CA VAL A 412 4.24 -11.48 6.55
C VAL A 412 3.90 -11.13 5.10
N GLY A 413 4.80 -11.42 4.15
CA GLY A 413 4.57 -11.14 2.73
C GLY A 413 3.32 -11.81 2.16
N LEU A 414 3.07 -13.07 2.55
CA LEU A 414 1.82 -13.76 2.22
C LEU A 414 0.61 -13.09 2.87
N LEU A 415 0.67 -12.82 4.18
CA LEU A 415 -0.44 -12.25 4.93
C LEU A 415 -0.85 -10.90 4.34
N PHE A 416 0.13 -10.04 4.05
CA PHE A 416 -0.12 -8.72 3.49
C PHE A 416 -0.76 -8.79 2.10
N ARG A 417 -0.29 -9.69 1.23
CA ARG A 417 -0.94 -9.94 -0.07
C ARG A 417 -2.41 -10.33 0.09
N LEU A 418 -2.69 -11.21 1.04
CA LEU A 418 -4.05 -11.71 1.30
C LEU A 418 -4.92 -10.60 1.89
N SER A 419 -4.39 -9.76 2.79
CA SER A 419 -5.09 -8.59 3.32
C SER A 419 -5.47 -7.59 2.23
N LEU A 420 -4.54 -7.29 1.30
CA LEU A 420 -4.83 -6.44 0.14
C LEU A 420 -5.86 -7.07 -0.80
N GLY A 421 -5.80 -8.39 -1.00
CA GLY A 421 -6.79 -9.13 -1.80
C GLY A 421 -8.19 -9.04 -1.21
N VAL A 422 -8.33 -9.25 0.10
CA VAL A 422 -9.60 -9.11 0.82
C VAL A 422 -10.11 -7.67 0.75
N ALA A 423 -9.27 -6.67 1.03
CA ALA A 423 -9.65 -5.26 0.92
C ALA A 423 -10.14 -4.92 -0.50
N GLY A 424 -9.44 -5.39 -1.53
CA GLY A 424 -9.80 -5.18 -2.92
C GLY A 424 -11.12 -5.85 -3.32
N SER A 425 -11.43 -7.05 -2.80
CA SER A 425 -12.69 -7.75 -3.10
C SER A 425 -13.91 -7.12 -2.43
N LEU A 426 -13.71 -6.36 -1.35
CA LEU A 426 -14.79 -5.71 -0.61
C LEU A 426 -15.11 -4.30 -1.12
N ALA A 427 -14.28 -3.75 -2.00
CA ALA A 427 -14.42 -2.38 -2.48
C ALA A 427 -15.12 -2.34 -3.84
N SER A 428 -16.02 -1.37 -4.02
CA SER A 428 -16.49 -0.97 -5.34
C SER A 428 -15.40 -0.20 -6.10
N ASP A 429 -15.51 -0.07 -7.41
CA ASP A 429 -14.52 0.67 -8.22
C ASP A 429 -14.34 2.12 -7.75
N GLU A 430 -15.42 2.75 -7.27
CA GLU A 430 -15.41 4.11 -6.73
C GLU A 430 -14.71 4.24 -5.37
N THR A 431 -14.84 3.22 -4.50
CA THR A 431 -14.31 3.26 -3.11
C THR A 431 -12.99 2.52 -2.97
N ARG A 432 -12.48 1.89 -4.03
CA ARG A 432 -11.27 1.06 -4.02
C ARG A 432 -10.05 1.78 -3.46
N GLY A 433 -9.83 3.02 -3.87
CA GLY A 433 -8.73 3.84 -3.34
C GLY A 433 -8.86 4.11 -1.84
N GLU A 434 -10.08 4.36 -1.36
CA GLU A 434 -10.38 4.65 0.05
C GLU A 434 -10.19 3.42 0.96
N VAL A 435 -10.65 2.24 0.50
CA VAL A 435 -10.52 0.98 1.24
C VAL A 435 -9.06 0.51 1.29
N LEU A 436 -8.32 0.63 0.18
CA LEU A 436 -6.89 0.31 0.15
C LEU A 436 -6.08 1.29 1.02
N ALA A 437 -6.40 2.58 1.00
CA ALA A 437 -5.75 3.56 1.88
C ALA A 437 -5.94 3.21 3.36
N ALA A 438 -7.15 2.77 3.77
CA ALA A 438 -7.41 2.31 5.12
C ALA A 438 -6.61 1.03 5.49
N MET A 439 -6.40 0.12 4.53
CA MET A 439 -5.57 -1.07 4.74
C MET A 439 -4.09 -0.71 4.94
N PHE A 440 -3.55 0.20 4.12
CA PHE A 440 -2.18 0.69 4.29
C PHE A 440 -2.01 1.48 5.59
N LEU A 441 -2.99 2.29 5.99
CA LEU A 441 -2.98 2.95 7.29
C LEU A 441 -2.82 1.94 8.43
N ALA A 442 -3.60 0.84 8.42
CA ALA A 442 -3.47 -0.21 9.42
C ALA A 442 -2.08 -0.86 9.41
N ALA A 443 -1.53 -1.13 8.22
CA ALA A 443 -0.17 -1.66 8.07
C ALA A 443 0.90 -0.71 8.64
N TYR A 444 0.86 0.58 8.30
CA TYR A 444 1.84 1.56 8.79
C TYR A 444 1.69 1.89 10.28
N LEU A 445 0.47 1.83 10.83
CA LEU A 445 0.27 1.86 12.28
C LEU A 445 0.90 0.63 12.95
N GLY A 446 0.79 -0.54 12.33
CA GLY A 446 1.46 -1.77 12.76
C GLY A 446 2.98 -1.67 12.70
N LEU A 447 3.51 -0.97 11.70
CA LEU A 447 4.93 -0.70 11.57
C LEU A 447 5.48 0.20 12.69
N ALA A 448 4.72 1.20 13.12
CA ALA A 448 5.19 2.25 14.04
C ALA A 448 4.81 2.02 15.51
N VAL A 449 3.54 1.75 15.82
CA VAL A 449 3.02 1.75 17.20
C VAL A 449 3.67 0.66 18.06
N PRO A 450 3.70 -0.63 17.64
CA PRO A 450 4.37 -1.68 18.42
C PRO A 450 5.86 -1.41 18.64
N VAL A 451 6.55 -0.87 17.64
CA VAL A 451 7.98 -0.55 17.71
C VAL A 451 8.26 0.58 18.70
N LEU A 452 7.44 1.63 18.70
CA LEU A 452 7.50 2.70 19.71
C LEU A 452 7.31 2.14 21.13
N LEU A 453 6.31 1.26 21.31
CA LEU A 453 6.03 0.61 22.59
C LEU A 453 7.21 -0.26 23.05
N ILE A 454 7.83 -1.02 22.13
CA ILE A 454 9.04 -1.79 22.42
C ILE A 454 10.18 -0.86 22.81
N GLY A 455 10.43 0.21 22.06
CA GLY A 455 11.49 1.18 22.36
C GLY A 455 11.32 1.81 23.74
N ALA A 456 10.09 2.13 24.14
CA ALA A 456 9.79 2.64 25.47
C ALA A 456 9.96 1.56 26.55
N ALA A 457 9.52 0.33 26.28
CA ALA A 457 9.66 -0.79 27.19
C ALA A 457 11.13 -1.14 27.45
N LEU A 458 11.99 -1.07 26.43
CA LEU A 458 13.43 -1.32 26.53
C LEU A 458 14.17 -0.30 27.44
N ALA A 459 13.56 0.85 27.74
CA ALA A 459 14.11 1.80 28.71
C ALA A 459 13.95 1.34 30.16
N LEU A 460 13.01 0.43 30.43
CA LEU A 460 12.62 0.01 31.79
C LEU A 460 12.78 -1.50 32.02
N LEU A 461 12.77 -2.29 30.95
CA LEU A 461 12.71 -3.75 30.99
C LEU A 461 13.85 -4.37 30.18
N PRO A 462 14.35 -5.56 30.56
CA PRO A 462 15.34 -6.28 29.78
C PRO A 462 14.82 -6.66 28.38
N SER A 463 15.73 -6.80 27.42
CA SER A 463 15.39 -7.02 26.00
C SER A 463 14.61 -8.32 25.73
N VAL A 464 14.95 -9.41 26.41
CA VAL A 464 14.32 -10.72 26.20
C VAL A 464 12.83 -10.72 26.59
N PRO A 465 12.41 -10.33 27.81
CA PRO A 465 10.99 -10.23 28.16
C PRO A 465 10.18 -9.34 27.21
N VAL A 466 10.75 -8.21 26.77
CA VAL A 466 10.08 -7.29 25.83
C VAL A 466 9.85 -7.96 24.48
N LEU A 467 10.86 -8.65 23.95
CA LEU A 467 10.75 -9.40 22.70
C LEU A 467 9.73 -10.56 22.81
N LEU A 468 9.73 -11.29 23.93
CA LEU A 468 8.76 -12.38 24.16
C LEU A 468 7.33 -11.84 24.24
N GLY A 469 7.12 -10.71 24.92
CA GLY A 469 5.82 -10.04 24.98
C GLY A 469 5.35 -9.60 23.60
N PHE A 470 6.25 -9.00 22.79
CA PHE A 470 5.96 -8.66 21.40
C PHE A 470 5.56 -9.89 20.57
N VAL A 471 6.36 -10.96 20.62
CA VAL A 471 6.08 -12.21 19.90
C VAL A 471 4.72 -12.77 20.29
N ALA A 472 4.40 -12.84 21.59
CA ALA A 472 3.13 -13.34 22.08
C ALA A 472 1.93 -12.52 21.55
N VAL A 473 2.01 -11.18 21.63
CA VAL A 473 0.95 -10.29 21.14
C VAL A 473 0.77 -10.43 19.63
N VAL A 474 1.85 -10.41 18.86
CA VAL A 474 1.78 -10.53 17.39
C VAL A 474 1.21 -11.89 16.97
N LEU A 475 1.61 -12.98 17.64
CA LEU A 475 1.07 -14.31 17.37
C LEU A 475 -0.45 -14.36 17.59
N VAL A 476 -0.93 -13.82 18.71
CA VAL A 476 -2.38 -13.76 18.98
C VAL A 476 -3.11 -12.97 17.90
N LEU A 477 -2.59 -11.80 17.50
CA LEU A 477 -3.20 -10.97 16.47
C LEU A 477 -3.22 -11.67 15.10
N VAL A 478 -2.11 -12.28 14.69
CA VAL A 478 -1.98 -13.00 13.41
C VAL A 478 -2.96 -14.18 13.37
N LEU A 479 -2.96 -15.03 14.41
CA LEU A 479 -3.82 -16.21 14.44
C LEU A 479 -5.30 -15.82 14.48
N ALA A 480 -5.67 -14.81 15.28
CA ALA A 480 -7.03 -14.31 15.32
C ALA A 480 -7.49 -13.72 13.98
N ALA A 481 -6.63 -12.96 13.31
CA ALA A 481 -6.88 -12.41 11.98
C ALA A 481 -7.08 -13.52 10.95
N ILE A 482 -6.16 -14.48 10.87
CA ILE A 482 -6.21 -15.57 9.89
C ILE A 482 -7.44 -16.47 10.11
N VAL A 483 -7.75 -16.84 11.36
CA VAL A 483 -8.95 -17.64 11.66
C VAL A 483 -10.23 -16.92 11.22
N ARG A 484 -10.33 -15.61 11.46
CA ARG A 484 -11.48 -14.81 11.00
C ARG A 484 -11.54 -14.71 9.48
N MET A 485 -10.43 -14.41 8.81
CA MET A 485 -10.37 -14.33 7.35
C MET A 485 -10.75 -15.66 6.68
N ARG A 486 -10.40 -16.80 7.29
CA ARG A 486 -10.80 -18.13 6.79
C ARG A 486 -12.30 -18.37 6.89
N ARG A 487 -12.91 -18.02 8.02
CA ARG A 487 -14.36 -18.17 8.24
C ARG A 487 -15.18 -17.28 7.31
N SER A 488 -14.67 -16.11 6.94
CA SER A 488 -15.32 -15.22 5.99
C SER A 488 -15.19 -15.66 4.53
N ALA A 489 -14.35 -16.66 4.24
CA ALA A 489 -14.14 -17.24 2.91
C ALA A 489 -14.81 -18.62 2.76
N GLU A 490 -15.59 -19.02 3.76
CA GLU A 490 -16.53 -20.15 3.77
C GLU A 490 -17.94 -19.58 3.67
#